data_AF-A0A535PQ73-F1
#
_entry.id   AF-A0A535PQ73-F1
#
_cell.length_a   1.000
_cell.length_b   1.000
_cell.length_c   1.000
_cell.angle_alpha   90.00
_cell.angle_beta   90.00
_cell.angle_gamma   90.00
#
_symmetry.space_group_name_H-M   'P 1'
#
loop_
_entity.id
_entity.type
_entity.pdbx_description
1 polymer ?
#
loop_
_entity_poly.entity_id
_entity_poly.type
_entity_poly.pdbx_seq_one_letter_code
_entity_poly.pdbx_strand_id
1 'polypeptide(L)'
;MLHIKDSRITRVLLVVVLATVFLLASITAIWHTSIQCQSRTSVGFLHSFGSELVDAAGCDVHLTGVNWFGFETNSFAPHGLETRNWQDMLNQIKQTGFDTIRLPFSNQLFNPSSKPQGINYRLNPDLKGLQGLALMDRIIQGARDLGLKIILDRHDTAADFQPELWYTDKVTEARWIHDWLILARHYRGNDTVIGADLANEPRGPATWGDGNPRTDWRLAAERAGNAILAVNPDWLIIVEGIEQYHGDYYWWGGNLEGAGQFPVKLAKPDKLVYSAHDYGPE
;
A
#
# COMPACT_ATOMS: atom_id res chain seq x y z
N MET A 1 61.24 -65.31 -22.25
CA MET A 1 62.39 -64.46 -22.63
C MET A 1 61.90 -63.49 -23.70
N LEU A 2 62.05 -62.17 -23.45
CA LEU A 2 61.81 -61.01 -24.36
C LEU A 2 60.34 -60.81 -24.84
N HIS A 3 59.52 -59.87 -24.37
CA HIS A 3 59.62 -58.40 -24.18
C HIS A 3 59.72 -57.57 -25.47
N ILE A 4 58.67 -56.75 -25.70
CA ILE A 4 58.58 -55.37 -26.28
C ILE A 4 57.19 -55.25 -26.96
N LYS A 5 56.16 -54.71 -26.28
CA LYS A 5 55.69 -53.30 -26.23
C LYS A 5 55.45 -52.68 -27.60
N ASP A 6 54.19 -52.32 -27.89
CA ASP A 6 53.95 -51.10 -28.67
C ASP A 6 52.68 -50.34 -28.22
N SER A 7 52.91 -49.10 -27.81
CA SER A 7 52.03 -48.27 -26.98
C SER A 7 51.38 -47.14 -27.79
N ARG A 8 50.74 -47.48 -28.91
CA ARG A 8 50.20 -46.44 -29.82
C ARG A 8 48.68 -46.25 -29.75
N ILE A 9 47.93 -47.12 -29.09
CA ILE A 9 46.46 -47.07 -29.10
C ILE A 9 45.89 -46.28 -27.91
N THR A 10 46.64 -46.11 -26.82
CA THR A 10 46.13 -45.47 -25.59
C THR A 10 46.21 -43.93 -25.60
N ARG A 11 46.86 -43.31 -26.59
CA ARG A 11 47.01 -41.83 -26.64
C ARG A 11 45.97 -41.09 -27.47
N VAL A 12 45.18 -41.77 -28.31
CA VAL A 12 44.17 -41.09 -29.15
C VAL A 12 42.81 -41.01 -28.44
N LEU A 13 42.47 -41.95 -27.55
CA LEU A 13 41.23 -41.88 -26.77
C LEU A 13 41.26 -40.86 -25.61
N LEU A 14 42.44 -40.42 -25.16
CA LEU A 14 42.52 -39.45 -24.06
C LEU A 14 42.32 -38.00 -24.54
N VAL A 15 42.52 -37.70 -25.82
CA VAL A 15 42.43 -36.33 -26.35
C VAL A 15 41.00 -35.95 -26.76
N VAL A 16 40.15 -36.92 -27.11
CA VAL A 16 38.76 -36.63 -27.51
C VAL A 16 37.82 -36.46 -26.31
N VAL A 17 38.09 -37.13 -25.18
CA VAL A 17 37.27 -36.96 -23.95
C VAL A 17 37.56 -35.64 -23.23
N LEU A 18 38.75 -35.05 -23.42
CA LEU A 18 39.09 -33.75 -22.85
C LEU A 18 38.54 -32.55 -23.65
N ALA A 19 38.15 -32.75 -24.91
CA ALA A 19 37.59 -31.69 -25.75
C ALA A 19 36.06 -31.53 -25.64
N THR A 20 35.33 -32.56 -25.18
CA THR A 20 33.86 -32.47 -24.99
C THR A 20 33.44 -32.07 -23.59
N VAL A 21 34.33 -32.12 -22.59
CA VAL A 21 34.05 -31.60 -21.24
C VAL A 21 34.32 -30.08 -21.15
N PHE A 22 35.10 -29.51 -22.07
CA PHE A 22 35.38 -28.07 -22.11
C PHE A 22 34.35 -27.22 -22.88
N LEU A 23 33.37 -27.84 -23.56
CA LEU A 23 32.31 -27.11 -24.29
C LEU A 23 30.92 -27.16 -23.63
N LEU A 24 30.80 -27.79 -22.44
CA LEU A 24 29.59 -27.71 -21.60
C LEU A 24 29.79 -26.91 -20.31
N ALA A 25 30.98 -26.34 -20.13
CA ALA A 25 31.26 -25.31 -19.14
C ALA A 25 31.20 -23.91 -19.77
N SER A 26 30.28 -23.67 -20.70
CA SER A 26 29.68 -22.34 -20.85
C SER A 26 28.81 -22.13 -19.61
N ILE A 27 29.51 -21.88 -18.50
CA ILE A 27 29.02 -21.31 -17.27
C ILE A 27 28.20 -20.11 -17.73
N THR A 28 26.88 -20.25 -17.67
CA THR A 28 26.00 -19.11 -17.48
C THR A 28 26.43 -18.52 -16.16
N ALA A 29 27.46 -17.69 -16.19
CA ALA A 29 27.71 -16.70 -15.18
C ALA A 29 26.50 -15.79 -15.29
N ILE A 30 25.42 -16.19 -14.62
CA ILE A 30 24.34 -15.31 -14.26
C ILE A 30 25.06 -14.32 -13.37
N TRP A 31 25.45 -13.21 -13.96
CA TRP A 31 25.81 -12.01 -13.24
C TRP A 31 24.59 -11.72 -12.37
N HIS A 32 24.57 -12.25 -11.14
CA HIS A 32 23.82 -11.63 -10.08
C HIS A 32 24.53 -10.30 -9.91
N THR A 33 24.10 -9.32 -10.69
CA THR A 33 24.30 -7.92 -10.33
C THR A 33 23.79 -7.84 -8.91
N SER A 34 24.71 -7.82 -7.95
CA SER A 34 24.42 -7.51 -6.57
C SER A 34 23.64 -6.21 -6.61
N ILE A 35 22.34 -6.27 -6.36
CA ILE A 35 21.48 -5.11 -6.24
C ILE A 35 22.06 -4.35 -5.05
N GLN A 36 22.88 -3.34 -5.32
CA GLN A 36 23.38 -2.48 -4.27
C GLN A 36 22.23 -1.58 -3.87
N CYS A 37 21.49 -2.01 -2.84
CA CYS A 37 20.57 -1.17 -2.11
C CYS A 37 21.36 -0.11 -1.36
N GLN A 38 21.74 0.93 -2.10
CA GLN A 38 22.21 2.16 -1.53
C GLN A 38 20.99 2.92 -1.01
N SER A 39 21.14 3.56 0.15
CA SER A 39 20.17 4.52 0.68
C SER A 39 19.97 5.63 -0.37
N ARG A 40 18.99 5.45 -1.25
CA ARG A 40 18.58 6.47 -2.20
C ARG A 40 17.76 7.50 -1.44
N THR A 41 18.01 8.76 -1.76
CA THR A 41 17.38 9.93 -1.15
C THR A 41 15.87 10.03 -1.41
N SER A 42 15.26 9.16 -2.24
CA SER A 42 13.81 9.03 -2.35
C SER A 42 13.40 7.61 -2.70
N VAL A 43 12.77 6.91 -1.75
CA VAL A 43 11.99 5.68 -2.04
C VAL A 43 10.88 6.08 -3.02
N GLY A 44 10.74 5.41 -4.16
CA GLY A 44 9.71 5.71 -5.17
C GLY A 44 8.36 5.05 -4.84
N PHE A 45 7.59 4.70 -5.87
CA PHE A 45 6.46 3.77 -5.72
C PHE A 45 6.96 2.36 -5.35
N LEU A 46 6.08 1.59 -4.72
CA LEU A 46 6.37 0.28 -4.17
C LEU A 46 5.59 -0.82 -4.90
N HIS A 47 6.06 -2.05 -4.76
CA HIS A 47 5.34 -3.27 -5.12
C HIS A 47 5.73 -4.38 -4.16
N SER A 48 4.91 -5.43 -4.07
CA SER A 48 5.21 -6.60 -3.26
C SER A 48 6.08 -7.60 -4.02
N PHE A 49 7.04 -8.19 -3.29
CA PHE A 49 7.83 -9.34 -3.72
C PHE A 49 7.79 -10.39 -2.61
N GLY A 50 6.99 -11.44 -2.80
CA GLY A 50 6.69 -12.36 -1.71
C GLY A 50 5.95 -11.64 -0.58
N SER A 51 6.53 -11.65 0.63
CA SER A 51 6.00 -10.95 1.81
C SER A 51 6.63 -9.58 2.06
N GLU A 52 7.52 -9.12 1.18
CA GLU A 52 8.26 -7.87 1.33
C GLU A 52 7.67 -6.80 0.41
N LEU A 53 7.79 -5.53 0.83
CA LEU A 53 7.63 -4.39 -0.07
C LEU A 53 8.99 -3.99 -0.59
N VAL A 54 9.07 -3.74 -1.90
CA VAL A 54 10.31 -3.34 -2.57
C VAL A 54 10.07 -2.10 -3.43
N ASP A 55 11.10 -1.26 -3.56
CA ASP A 55 11.11 -0.13 -4.46
C ASP A 55 11.33 -0.56 -5.93
N ALA A 56 11.35 0.41 -6.86
CA ALA A 56 11.58 0.15 -8.28
C ALA A 56 12.96 -0.45 -8.62
N ALA A 57 13.93 -0.40 -7.70
CA ALA A 57 15.25 -1.03 -7.84
C ALA A 57 15.28 -2.45 -7.26
N GLY A 58 14.19 -2.93 -6.66
CA GLY A 58 14.10 -4.22 -5.99
C GLY A 58 14.71 -4.20 -4.58
N CYS A 59 14.79 -3.03 -3.95
CA CYS A 59 15.29 -2.88 -2.60
C CYS A 59 14.17 -2.90 -1.58
N ASP A 60 14.37 -3.66 -0.50
CA ASP A 60 13.40 -3.81 0.58
C ASP A 60 13.09 -2.46 1.23
N VAL A 61 11.80 -2.24 1.46
CA VAL A 61 11.24 -1.05 2.09
C VAL A 61 10.35 -1.50 3.24
N HIS A 62 10.65 -1.02 4.44
CA HIS A 62 9.78 -1.19 5.60
C HIS A 62 9.03 0.12 5.83
N LEU A 63 7.72 0.06 6.01
CA LEU A 63 6.92 1.23 6.34
C LEU A 63 6.82 1.36 7.85
N THR A 64 7.47 2.38 8.41
CA THR A 64 7.33 2.74 9.83
C THR A 64 6.35 3.90 9.90
N GLY A 65 5.07 3.58 10.08
CA GLY A 65 3.97 4.52 9.91
C GLY A 65 3.33 5.06 11.20
N VAL A 66 2.63 6.19 11.06
CA VAL A 66 1.63 6.69 12.04
C VAL A 66 0.31 7.01 11.36
N ASN A 67 -0.80 6.94 12.10
CA ASN A 67 -2.06 7.53 11.67
C ASN A 67 -2.11 9.00 12.08
N TRP A 68 -2.45 9.90 11.16
CA TRP A 68 -2.81 11.29 11.49
C TRP A 68 -4.24 11.58 11.04
N PHE A 69 -5.17 11.28 11.95
CA PHE A 69 -6.61 11.34 11.72
C PHE A 69 -7.16 12.77 11.78
N GLY A 70 -8.40 12.96 11.32
CA GLY A 70 -9.17 14.19 11.42
C GLY A 70 -9.92 14.57 10.14
N PHE A 71 -9.43 14.18 8.96
CA PHE A 71 -10.07 14.46 7.67
C PHE A 71 -11.39 13.67 7.48
N GLU A 72 -11.51 12.55 8.18
CA GLU A 72 -12.70 11.71 8.31
C GLU A 72 -13.73 12.24 9.31
N THR A 73 -13.34 13.15 10.20
CA THR A 73 -14.21 13.71 11.25
C THR A 73 -14.95 14.96 10.82
N ASN A 74 -15.81 15.50 11.68
CA ASN A 74 -16.46 16.81 11.49
C ASN A 74 -15.48 18.01 11.42
N SER A 75 -14.20 17.80 11.76
CA SER A 75 -13.16 18.81 11.59
C SER A 75 -12.76 19.00 10.12
N PHE A 76 -12.90 17.99 9.26
CA PHE A 76 -12.47 18.02 7.85
C PHE A 76 -11.01 18.50 7.66
N ALA A 77 -10.18 18.28 8.67
CA ALA A 77 -8.78 18.68 8.76
C ALA A 77 -8.10 17.78 9.79
N PRO A 78 -6.78 17.52 9.66
CA PRO A 78 -6.06 16.76 10.66
C PRO A 78 -6.20 17.40 12.05
N HIS A 79 -6.43 16.58 13.07
CA HIS A 79 -6.56 17.09 14.44
C HIS A 79 -5.21 17.60 14.97
N GLY A 80 -5.28 18.51 15.94
CA GLY A 80 -4.11 19.15 16.57
C GLY A 80 -3.74 20.52 15.98
N LEU A 81 -4.34 20.91 14.85
CA LEU A 81 -4.06 22.18 14.17
C LEU A 81 -4.64 23.41 14.90
N GLU A 82 -5.45 23.20 15.93
CA GLU A 82 -5.89 24.21 16.87
C GLU A 82 -4.75 24.63 17.82
N THR A 83 -3.80 23.73 18.06
CA THR A 83 -2.71 23.88 19.03
C THR A 83 -1.32 23.98 18.38
N ARG A 84 -1.13 23.38 17.20
CA ARG A 84 0.19 23.25 16.54
C ARG A 84 0.16 23.75 15.10
N ASN A 85 1.34 24.13 14.59
CA ASN A 85 1.53 24.33 13.16
C ASN A 85 1.63 22.96 12.44
N TRP A 86 0.99 22.84 11.27
CA TRP A 86 0.94 21.58 10.51
C TRP A 86 2.32 21.11 10.01
N GLN A 87 3.23 22.02 9.70
CA GLN A 87 4.60 21.69 9.29
C GLN A 87 5.42 21.21 10.48
N ASP A 88 5.24 21.82 11.67
CA ASP A 88 5.88 21.35 12.90
C ASP A 88 5.44 19.93 13.27
N MET A 89 4.16 19.59 13.04
CA MET A 89 3.65 18.22 13.22
C MET A 89 4.36 17.24 12.28
N LEU A 90 4.43 17.54 10.98
CA LEU A 90 5.12 16.68 10.01
C LEU A 90 6.63 16.55 10.30
N ASN A 91 7.29 17.66 10.68
CA ASN A 91 8.69 17.67 11.10
C ASN A 91 8.90 16.75 12.31
N GLN A 92 8.01 16.82 13.31
CA GLN A 92 8.09 15.98 14.51
C GLN A 92 7.87 14.50 14.18
N ILE A 93 6.90 14.17 13.32
CA ILE A 93 6.69 12.79 12.82
C ILE A 93 7.98 12.26 12.20
N LYS A 94 8.58 13.02 11.27
CA LYS A 94 9.84 12.63 10.60
C LYS A 94 11.00 12.47 11.59
N GLN A 95 11.17 13.42 12.50
CA GLN A 95 12.25 13.42 13.49
C GLN A 95 12.15 12.25 14.49
N THR A 96 10.95 11.71 14.69
CA THR A 96 10.71 10.57 15.59
C THR A 96 11.01 9.22 14.90
N GLY A 97 11.35 9.24 13.61
CA GLY A 97 11.76 8.06 12.85
C GLY A 97 10.67 7.44 11.98
N PHE A 98 9.46 8.01 11.97
CA PHE A 98 8.41 7.58 11.04
C PHE A 98 8.72 8.03 9.62
N ASP A 99 8.37 7.18 8.66
CA ASP A 99 8.55 7.42 7.22
C ASP A 99 7.23 7.51 6.46
N THR A 100 6.12 7.09 7.08
CA THR A 100 4.82 6.97 6.42
C THR A 100 3.71 7.53 7.31
N ILE A 101 2.71 8.16 6.70
CA ILE A 101 1.48 8.57 7.38
C ILE A 101 0.31 7.88 6.69
N ARG A 102 -0.48 7.11 7.45
CA ARG A 102 -1.83 6.73 7.06
C ARG A 102 -2.74 7.92 7.33
N LEU A 103 -3.45 8.38 6.31
CA LEU A 103 -4.24 9.60 6.30
C LEU A 103 -5.72 9.24 6.09
N PRO A 104 -6.46 8.94 7.18
CA PRO A 104 -7.90 8.71 7.16
C PRO A 104 -8.65 9.88 6.53
N PHE A 105 -9.68 9.61 5.73
CA PHE A 105 -10.59 10.63 5.21
C PHE A 105 -12.02 10.11 5.07
N SER A 106 -12.99 11.03 4.98
CA SER A 106 -14.38 10.70 4.66
C SER A 106 -14.72 11.03 3.20
N ASN A 107 -15.65 10.31 2.56
CA ASN A 107 -16.16 10.73 1.25
C ASN A 107 -16.76 12.15 1.28
N GLN A 108 -17.37 12.52 2.42
CA GLN A 108 -17.93 13.86 2.64
C GLN A 108 -16.88 14.98 2.60
N LEU A 109 -15.61 14.71 2.87
CA LEU A 109 -14.53 15.72 2.87
C LEU A 109 -14.51 16.56 1.59
N PHE A 110 -14.83 15.97 0.44
CA PHE A 110 -14.77 16.62 -0.86
C PHE A 110 -16.04 17.38 -1.24
N ASN A 111 -17.08 17.36 -0.40
CA ASN A 111 -18.28 18.14 -0.64
C ASN A 111 -17.97 19.65 -0.45
N PRO A 112 -18.43 20.55 -1.33
CA PRO A 112 -18.13 21.99 -1.24
C PRO A 112 -18.53 22.65 0.09
N SER A 113 -19.55 22.09 0.75
CA SER A 113 -20.08 22.52 2.05
C SER A 113 -19.23 22.07 3.25
N SER A 114 -18.34 21.09 3.07
CA SER A 114 -17.45 20.61 4.13
C SER A 114 -16.34 21.62 4.35
N LYS A 115 -16.43 22.37 5.46
CA LYS A 115 -15.48 23.43 5.80
C LYS A 115 -14.56 22.95 6.92
N PRO A 116 -13.23 23.09 6.78
CA PRO A 116 -12.29 22.80 7.85
C PRO A 116 -12.62 23.56 9.13
N GLN A 117 -12.62 22.84 10.26
CA GLN A 117 -12.78 23.36 11.61
C GLN A 117 -11.56 22.98 12.44
N GLY A 118 -11.40 23.60 13.62
CA GLY A 118 -10.28 23.27 14.50
C GLY A 118 -8.90 23.69 13.98
N ILE A 119 -8.82 24.70 13.09
CA ILE A 119 -7.54 25.24 12.63
C ILE A 119 -7.30 26.60 13.27
N ASN A 120 -6.20 26.73 14.00
CA ASN A 120 -5.71 28.02 14.46
C ASN A 120 -4.93 28.71 13.33
N TYR A 121 -5.59 29.58 12.59
CA TYR A 121 -4.98 30.31 11.46
C TYR A 121 -3.92 31.35 11.86
N ARG A 122 -3.71 31.61 13.15
CA ARG A 122 -2.53 32.39 13.59
C ARG A 122 -1.26 31.53 13.53
N LEU A 123 -1.39 30.24 13.84
CA LEU A 123 -0.30 29.25 13.71
C LEU A 123 -0.19 28.70 12.28
N ASN A 124 -1.31 28.62 11.57
CA ASN A 124 -1.45 28.00 10.26
C ASN A 124 -2.03 28.99 9.22
N PRO A 125 -1.42 30.18 9.00
CA PRO A 125 -2.02 31.21 8.15
C PRO A 125 -2.16 30.79 6.68
N ASP A 126 -1.28 29.91 6.19
CA ASP A 126 -1.27 29.42 4.82
C ASP A 126 -2.35 28.38 4.51
N LEU A 127 -2.98 27.80 5.54
CA LEU A 127 -4.14 26.90 5.38
C LEU A 127 -5.45 27.66 5.20
N LYS A 128 -5.48 28.98 5.41
CA LYS A 128 -6.70 29.78 5.39
C LYS A 128 -7.34 29.76 4.00
N GLY A 129 -8.58 29.30 3.94
CA GLY A 129 -9.37 29.21 2.70
C GLY A 129 -9.17 27.93 1.91
N LEU A 130 -8.24 27.05 2.31
CA LEU A 130 -8.13 25.71 1.78
C LEU A 130 -9.22 24.80 2.39
N GLN A 131 -9.70 23.83 1.63
CA GLN A 131 -10.68 22.84 2.07
C GLN A 131 -10.65 21.60 1.17
N GLY A 132 -11.20 20.49 1.65
CA GLY A 132 -11.31 19.25 0.88
C GLY A 132 -9.96 18.84 0.27
N LEU A 133 -9.96 18.60 -1.04
CA LEU A 133 -8.77 18.17 -1.77
C LEU A 133 -7.62 19.19 -1.70
N ALA A 134 -7.91 20.49 -1.74
CA ALA A 134 -6.86 21.52 -1.70
C ALA A 134 -6.14 21.58 -0.34
N LEU A 135 -6.84 21.28 0.76
CA LEU A 135 -6.21 21.18 2.08
C LEU A 135 -5.41 19.88 2.20
N MET A 136 -5.95 18.76 1.71
CA MET A 136 -5.24 17.48 1.66
C MET A 136 -3.96 17.57 0.82
N ASP A 137 -4.03 18.19 -0.36
CA ASP A 137 -2.88 18.48 -1.24
C ASP A 137 -1.78 19.25 -0.50
N ARG A 138 -2.17 20.24 0.32
CA ARG A 138 -1.21 21.05 1.07
C ARG A 138 -0.44 20.22 2.10
N ILE A 139 -1.12 19.32 2.81
CA ILE A 139 -0.49 18.41 3.77
C ILE A 139 0.40 17.39 3.06
N ILE A 140 -0.08 16.78 1.98
CA ILE A 140 0.67 15.79 1.19
C ILE A 140 1.93 16.43 0.57
N GLN A 141 1.84 17.67 0.09
CA GLN A 141 3.02 18.38 -0.41
C GLN A 141 4.06 18.61 0.71
N GLY A 142 3.65 18.94 1.93
CA GLY A 142 4.63 19.04 3.03
C GLY A 142 5.22 17.68 3.43
N ALA A 143 4.44 16.59 3.36
CA ALA A 143 4.97 15.25 3.55
C ALA A 143 6.02 14.91 2.48
N ARG A 144 5.76 15.28 1.22
CA ARG A 144 6.70 15.16 0.10
C ARG A 144 8.02 15.89 0.35
N ASP A 145 7.95 17.13 0.82
CA ASP A 145 9.13 17.96 1.07
C ASP A 145 10.05 17.36 2.15
N LEU A 146 9.50 16.51 3.03
CA LEU A 146 10.23 15.78 4.09
C LEU A 146 10.57 14.33 3.73
N GLY A 147 10.22 13.88 2.52
CA GLY A 147 10.39 12.49 2.09
C GLY A 147 9.55 11.49 2.89
N LEU A 148 8.42 11.93 3.46
CA LEU A 148 7.41 11.06 4.05
C LEU A 148 6.51 10.47 2.94
N LYS A 149 6.00 9.26 3.17
CA LYS A 149 4.99 8.62 2.33
C LYS A 149 3.60 8.74 2.93
N ILE A 150 2.59 8.65 2.08
CA ILE A 150 1.18 8.75 2.43
C ILE A 150 0.46 7.51 1.94
N ILE A 151 -0.29 6.89 2.84
CA ILE A 151 -1.35 5.93 2.49
C ILE A 151 -2.67 6.66 2.72
N LEU A 152 -3.49 6.78 1.67
CA LEU A 152 -4.84 7.31 1.83
C LEU A 152 -5.74 6.20 2.33
N ASP A 153 -6.55 6.50 3.33
CA ASP A 153 -7.48 5.54 3.94
C ASP A 153 -8.91 6.08 3.84
N ARG A 154 -9.78 5.35 3.12
CA ARG A 154 -11.22 5.65 3.17
C ARG A 154 -11.77 5.10 4.48
N HIS A 155 -11.70 5.97 5.49
CA HIS A 155 -12.16 5.69 6.83
C HIS A 155 -13.69 5.69 6.88
N ASP A 156 -14.27 6.83 6.52
CA ASP A 156 -15.66 7.11 6.75
C ASP A 156 -16.42 7.43 5.45
N THR A 157 -17.74 7.26 5.48
CA THR A 157 -18.60 7.72 4.37
C THR A 157 -19.08 9.15 4.57
N ALA A 158 -19.22 9.55 5.82
CA ALA A 158 -19.58 10.89 6.25
C ALA A 158 -18.81 11.22 7.53
N ALA A 159 -18.71 12.50 7.88
CA ALA A 159 -17.96 12.92 9.05
C ALA A 159 -18.39 12.17 10.34
N ASP A 160 -17.43 11.53 11.02
CA ASP A 160 -17.65 10.75 12.25
C ASP A 160 -18.66 9.60 12.06
N PHE A 161 -18.69 9.01 10.87
CA PHE A 161 -19.59 7.92 10.50
C PHE A 161 -18.88 6.85 9.68
N GLN A 162 -18.32 5.89 10.43
CA GLN A 162 -17.68 4.70 9.92
C GLN A 162 -18.71 3.61 9.61
N PRO A 163 -18.96 3.28 8.34
CA PRO A 163 -19.92 2.22 7.98
C PRO A 163 -19.35 0.82 8.30
N GLU A 164 -20.22 -0.18 8.47
CA GLU A 164 -19.80 -1.59 8.61
C GLU A 164 -19.37 -2.22 7.28
N LEU A 165 -19.97 -1.77 6.18
CA LEU A 165 -19.64 -2.17 4.80
C LEU A 165 -19.01 -0.99 4.04
N TRP A 166 -18.51 -1.26 2.83
CA TRP A 166 -17.89 -0.22 2.00
C TRP A 166 -18.86 0.77 1.35
N TYR A 167 -20.14 0.68 1.68
CA TYR A 167 -21.20 1.51 1.13
C TYR A 167 -22.32 1.74 2.14
N THR A 168 -23.16 2.72 1.82
CA THR A 168 -24.41 3.07 2.50
C THR A 168 -25.46 3.42 1.44
N ASP A 169 -26.68 3.74 1.87
CA ASP A 169 -27.71 4.28 0.96
C ASP A 169 -27.32 5.63 0.33
N LYS A 170 -26.44 6.39 0.99
CA LYS A 170 -25.97 7.71 0.53
C LYS A 170 -24.66 7.63 -0.25
N VAL A 171 -23.77 6.73 0.15
CA VAL A 171 -22.49 6.45 -0.52
C VAL A 171 -22.56 5.04 -1.06
N THR A 172 -23.09 4.88 -2.27
CA THR A 172 -23.17 3.58 -2.94
C THR A 172 -21.78 3.05 -3.27
N GLU A 173 -21.63 1.75 -3.53
CA GLU A 173 -20.36 1.17 -3.98
C GLU A 173 -19.83 1.89 -5.23
N ALA A 174 -20.70 2.21 -6.18
CA ALA A 174 -20.32 2.96 -7.38
C ALA A 174 -19.75 4.34 -7.04
N ARG A 175 -20.32 5.03 -6.04
CA ARG A 175 -19.81 6.31 -5.55
C ARG A 175 -18.47 6.15 -4.83
N TRP A 176 -18.33 5.14 -3.98
CA TRP A 176 -17.08 4.83 -3.28
C TRP A 176 -15.94 4.56 -4.27
N ILE A 177 -16.16 3.71 -5.28
CA ILE A 177 -15.18 3.47 -6.34
C ILE A 177 -14.91 4.75 -7.13
N HIS A 178 -15.94 5.52 -7.49
CA HIS A 178 -15.77 6.78 -8.23
C HIS A 178 -14.86 7.77 -7.49
N ASP A 179 -15.05 7.95 -6.18
CA ASP A 179 -14.24 8.84 -5.36
C ASP A 179 -12.78 8.36 -5.29
N TRP A 180 -12.55 7.05 -5.18
CA TRP A 180 -11.22 6.48 -5.30
C TRP A 180 -10.56 6.78 -6.64
N LEU A 181 -11.32 6.69 -7.76
CA LEU A 181 -10.79 7.02 -9.08
C LEU A 181 -10.45 8.50 -9.23
N ILE A 182 -11.15 9.40 -8.54
CA ILE A 182 -10.79 10.82 -8.51
C ILE A 182 -9.41 10.97 -7.85
N LEU A 183 -9.22 10.41 -6.66
CA LEU A 183 -7.95 10.51 -5.92
C LEU A 183 -6.80 9.82 -6.67
N ALA A 184 -7.03 8.62 -7.20
CA ALA A 184 -6.03 7.87 -7.94
C ALA A 184 -5.57 8.60 -9.20
N ARG A 185 -6.48 9.28 -9.92
CA ARG A 185 -6.11 10.13 -11.07
C ARG A 185 -5.38 11.39 -10.64
N HIS A 186 -5.85 12.04 -9.58
CA HIS A 186 -5.30 13.30 -9.08
C HIS A 186 -3.84 13.14 -8.62
N TYR A 187 -3.54 12.08 -7.88
CA TYR A 187 -2.20 11.79 -7.37
C TYR A 187 -1.36 10.87 -8.27
N ARG A 188 -1.82 10.59 -9.50
CA ARG A 188 -1.06 9.74 -10.43
C ARG A 188 0.31 10.35 -10.73
N GLY A 189 1.37 9.56 -10.52
CA GLY A 189 2.75 10.01 -10.71
C GLY A 189 3.32 10.84 -9.55
N ASN A 190 2.54 11.09 -8.50
CA ASN A 190 3.03 11.63 -7.23
C ASN A 190 3.40 10.47 -6.30
N ASP A 191 4.69 10.13 -6.24
CA ASP A 191 5.21 9.01 -5.45
C ASP A 191 5.17 9.23 -3.93
N THR A 192 4.72 10.40 -3.47
CA THR A 192 4.40 10.61 -2.05
C THR A 192 3.19 9.80 -1.63
N VAL A 193 2.16 9.68 -2.48
CA VAL A 193 0.98 8.85 -2.18
C VAL A 193 1.20 7.47 -2.77
N ILE A 194 1.46 6.49 -1.91
CA ILE A 194 1.94 5.16 -2.32
C ILE A 194 0.86 4.10 -2.38
N GLY A 195 -0.33 4.35 -1.83
CA GLY A 195 -1.40 3.36 -1.85
C GLY A 195 -2.76 3.87 -1.38
N ALA A 196 -3.74 3.01 -1.61
CA ALA A 196 -5.12 3.16 -1.17
C ALA A 196 -5.47 2.02 -0.21
N ASP A 197 -5.72 2.38 1.04
CA ASP A 197 -6.38 1.55 2.03
C ASP A 197 -7.89 1.67 1.84
N LEU A 198 -8.47 0.63 1.23
CA LEU A 198 -9.69 0.76 0.45
C LEU A 198 -10.92 1.14 1.30
N ALA A 199 -10.98 0.62 2.52
CA ALA A 199 -12.10 0.73 3.44
C ALA A 199 -11.63 0.41 4.85
N ASN A 200 -11.78 1.35 5.78
CA ASN A 200 -11.44 1.10 7.19
C ASN A 200 -12.43 0.13 7.85
N GLU A 201 -11.87 -0.95 8.37
CA GLU A 201 -12.47 -1.92 9.25
C GLU A 201 -13.87 -2.43 8.84
N PRO A 202 -14.00 -3.12 7.69
CA PRO A 202 -15.18 -3.90 7.38
C PRO A 202 -15.52 -4.85 8.53
N ARG A 203 -16.81 -4.92 8.90
CA ARG A 203 -17.28 -5.64 10.10
C ARG A 203 -18.75 -5.99 10.01
N GLY A 204 -19.31 -6.56 11.07
CA GLY A 204 -20.73 -6.89 11.18
C GLY A 204 -21.16 -7.81 10.02
N PRO A 205 -22.00 -7.33 9.08
CA PRO A 205 -22.44 -8.13 7.94
C PRO A 205 -21.37 -8.36 6.85
N ALA A 206 -20.17 -7.78 6.96
CA ALA A 206 -19.09 -8.05 6.02
C ALA A 206 -18.66 -9.52 6.07
N THR A 207 -18.60 -10.16 4.91
CA THR A 207 -18.19 -11.56 4.76
C THR A 207 -16.93 -11.67 3.90
N TRP A 208 -16.31 -12.83 3.89
CA TRP A 208 -15.15 -13.12 3.05
C TRP A 208 -15.31 -14.46 2.36
N GLY A 209 -15.32 -14.48 1.03
CA GLY A 209 -15.29 -15.72 0.25
C GLY A 209 -16.62 -16.50 0.16
N ASP A 210 -17.74 -15.93 0.62
CA ASP A 210 -19.07 -16.53 0.47
C ASP A 210 -19.68 -16.30 -0.93
N GLY A 211 -19.08 -15.42 -1.74
CA GLY A 211 -19.52 -15.09 -3.09
C GLY A 211 -20.71 -14.14 -3.17
N ASN A 212 -21.26 -13.65 -2.05
CA ASN A 212 -22.34 -12.68 -2.06
C ASN A 212 -21.78 -11.28 -2.39
N PRO A 213 -22.07 -10.70 -3.57
CA PRO A 213 -21.45 -9.45 -3.99
C PRO A 213 -21.79 -8.24 -3.11
N ARG A 214 -22.82 -8.33 -2.24
CA ARG A 214 -23.21 -7.27 -1.32
C ARG A 214 -22.45 -7.26 0.00
N THR A 215 -21.84 -8.38 0.38
CA THR A 215 -21.21 -8.55 1.70
C THR A 215 -19.79 -9.09 1.62
N ASP A 216 -19.44 -9.82 0.54
CA ASP A 216 -18.11 -10.37 0.31
C ASP A 216 -17.10 -9.24 0.06
N TRP A 217 -16.39 -8.86 1.12
CA TRP A 217 -15.40 -7.79 1.11
C TRP A 217 -14.28 -8.06 0.11
N ARG A 218 -13.84 -9.32 -0.01
CA ARG A 218 -12.81 -9.71 -0.99
C ARG A 218 -13.27 -9.40 -2.42
N LEU A 219 -14.53 -9.67 -2.78
CA LEU A 219 -15.05 -9.30 -4.10
C LEU A 219 -15.08 -7.78 -4.33
N ALA A 220 -15.44 -7.02 -3.30
CA ALA A 220 -15.49 -5.56 -3.39
C ALA A 220 -14.09 -4.94 -3.52
N ALA A 221 -13.12 -5.46 -2.75
CA ALA A 221 -11.72 -5.09 -2.84
C ALA A 221 -11.15 -5.37 -4.24
N GLU A 222 -11.49 -6.51 -4.87
CA GLU A 222 -11.11 -6.79 -6.26
C GLU A 222 -11.68 -5.77 -7.24
N ARG A 223 -12.97 -5.41 -7.11
CA ARG A 223 -13.61 -4.44 -8.01
C ARG A 223 -12.98 -3.05 -7.87
N ALA A 224 -12.84 -2.56 -6.64
CA ALA A 224 -12.27 -1.25 -6.36
C ALA A 224 -10.77 -1.20 -6.72
N GLY A 225 -9.99 -2.18 -6.26
CA GLY A 225 -8.56 -2.27 -6.53
C GLY A 225 -8.26 -2.32 -8.02
N ASN A 226 -8.97 -3.13 -8.80
CA ASN A 226 -8.77 -3.21 -10.24
C ASN A 226 -9.19 -1.92 -10.98
N ALA A 227 -10.24 -1.24 -10.51
CA ALA A 227 -10.63 0.05 -11.06
C ALA A 227 -9.54 1.11 -10.79
N ILE A 228 -9.00 1.16 -9.57
CA ILE A 228 -7.91 2.06 -9.19
C ILE A 228 -6.66 1.77 -10.03
N LEU A 229 -6.23 0.50 -10.13
CA LEU A 229 -5.04 0.11 -10.88
C LEU A 229 -5.13 0.38 -12.38
N ALA A 230 -6.35 0.44 -12.94
CA ALA A 230 -6.55 0.83 -14.32
C ALA A 230 -6.24 2.32 -14.59
N VAL A 231 -6.36 3.20 -13.58
CA VAL A 231 -6.05 4.63 -13.70
C VAL A 231 -4.71 5.00 -13.07
N ASN A 232 -4.31 4.34 -11.99
CA ASN A 232 -3.05 4.52 -11.30
C ASN A 232 -2.39 3.14 -11.05
N PRO A 233 -1.57 2.67 -12.00
CA PRO A 233 -0.97 1.34 -11.95
C PRO A 233 0.13 1.18 -10.89
N ASP A 234 0.54 2.28 -10.24
CA ASP A 234 1.71 2.33 -9.38
C ASP A 234 1.37 2.18 -7.89
N TRP A 235 0.12 2.47 -7.52
CA TRP A 235 -0.36 2.37 -6.14
C TRP A 235 -0.43 0.93 -5.62
N LEU A 236 -0.07 0.77 -4.34
CA LEU A 236 -0.46 -0.37 -3.54
C LEU A 236 -1.98 -0.34 -3.28
N ILE A 237 -2.60 -1.51 -3.33
CA ILE A 237 -3.98 -1.73 -2.94
C ILE A 237 -3.95 -2.46 -1.61
N ILE A 238 -4.27 -1.73 -0.55
CA ILE A 238 -4.24 -2.22 0.82
C ILE A 238 -5.65 -2.70 1.17
N VAL A 239 -5.74 -3.97 1.58
CA VAL A 239 -7.01 -4.64 1.88
C VAL A 239 -6.99 -5.11 3.32
N GLU A 240 -7.77 -4.45 4.16
CA GLU A 240 -8.04 -4.88 5.53
C GLU A 240 -8.82 -6.20 5.58
N GLY A 241 -8.88 -6.82 6.76
CA GLY A 241 -9.72 -7.98 7.05
C GLY A 241 -11.21 -7.65 7.26
N ILE A 242 -11.93 -8.59 7.86
CA ILE A 242 -13.30 -8.41 8.38
C ILE A 242 -13.32 -8.62 9.90
N GLU A 243 -14.49 -8.55 10.54
CA GLU A 243 -14.63 -8.85 11.99
C GLU A 243 -14.74 -10.34 12.28
N GLN A 244 -15.50 -11.09 11.47
CA GLN A 244 -15.88 -12.46 11.77
C GLN A 244 -15.70 -13.41 10.58
N TYR A 245 -15.03 -14.55 10.78
CA TYR A 245 -14.93 -15.62 9.80
C TYR A 245 -15.35 -16.98 10.40
N HIS A 246 -16.40 -17.60 9.87
CA HIS A 246 -16.91 -18.91 10.31
C HIS A 246 -17.18 -19.05 11.83
N GLY A 247 -17.58 -17.97 12.49
CA GLY A 247 -17.83 -17.98 13.93
C GLY A 247 -16.65 -17.51 14.78
N ASP A 248 -15.46 -17.40 14.21
CA ASP A 248 -14.30 -16.81 14.89
C ASP A 248 -14.30 -15.29 14.73
N TYR A 249 -14.05 -14.58 15.82
CA TYR A 249 -14.13 -13.12 15.89
C TYR A 249 -12.75 -12.54 16.14
N TYR A 250 -12.46 -11.43 15.49
CA TYR A 250 -11.26 -10.64 15.71
C TYR A 250 -11.61 -9.15 15.71
N TRP A 251 -10.59 -8.29 15.87
CA TRP A 251 -10.76 -6.86 15.69
C TRP A 251 -11.36 -6.54 14.32
N TRP A 252 -12.16 -5.47 14.24
CA TRP A 252 -12.69 -4.98 12.98
C TRP A 252 -11.55 -4.71 12.01
N GLY A 253 -11.69 -5.14 10.75
CA GLY A 253 -10.58 -5.05 9.79
C GLY A 253 -9.39 -5.97 10.07
N GLY A 254 -9.44 -6.85 11.07
CA GLY A 254 -8.30 -7.67 11.49
C GLY A 254 -8.41 -9.16 11.15
N ASN A 255 -9.61 -9.71 10.92
CA ASN A 255 -9.76 -11.11 10.55
C ASN A 255 -9.43 -11.33 9.06
N LEU A 256 -8.29 -11.97 8.78
CA LEU A 256 -7.81 -12.36 7.45
C LEU A 256 -7.81 -13.88 7.22
N GLU A 257 -8.47 -14.68 8.07
CA GLU A 257 -8.45 -16.15 7.97
C GLU A 257 -8.90 -16.67 6.59
N GLY A 258 -9.90 -16.02 6.00
CA GLY A 258 -10.41 -16.36 4.68
C GLY A 258 -9.44 -16.07 3.52
N ALA A 259 -8.42 -15.22 3.71
CA ALA A 259 -7.54 -14.76 2.65
C ALA A 259 -6.67 -15.86 2.05
N GLY A 260 -6.31 -16.88 2.84
CA GLY A 260 -5.52 -18.02 2.37
C GLY A 260 -6.28 -18.91 1.39
N GLN A 261 -7.56 -19.17 1.66
CA GLN A 261 -8.42 -20.00 0.81
C GLN A 261 -9.05 -19.20 -0.34
N PHE A 262 -9.44 -17.95 -0.06
CA PHE A 262 -10.10 -17.04 -0.99
C PHE A 262 -9.29 -15.74 -1.10
N PRO A 263 -8.13 -15.75 -1.79
CA PRO A 263 -7.32 -14.55 -1.92
C PRO A 263 -8.01 -13.51 -2.79
N VAL A 264 -7.79 -12.23 -2.48
CA VAL A 264 -8.08 -11.11 -3.38
C VAL A 264 -7.23 -11.26 -4.65
N LYS A 265 -7.87 -11.18 -5.82
CA LYS A 265 -7.25 -11.30 -7.14
C LYS A 265 -7.26 -9.98 -7.87
N LEU A 266 -6.16 -9.25 -7.77
CA LEU A 266 -5.92 -8.06 -8.56
C LEU A 266 -5.34 -8.40 -9.93
N ALA A 267 -5.60 -7.56 -10.93
CA ALA A 267 -5.01 -7.63 -12.25
C ALA A 267 -3.48 -7.43 -12.21
N LYS A 268 -2.98 -6.76 -11.16
CA LYS A 268 -1.56 -6.66 -10.80
C LYS A 268 -1.33 -7.25 -9.41
N PRO A 269 -0.96 -8.54 -9.31
CA PRO A 269 -0.83 -9.22 -8.03
C PRO A 269 0.22 -8.60 -7.10
N ASP A 270 1.29 -8.04 -7.66
CA ASP A 270 2.38 -7.34 -6.97
C ASP A 270 1.95 -5.99 -6.35
N LYS A 271 0.68 -5.63 -6.45
CA LYS A 271 0.13 -4.42 -5.81
C LYS A 271 -0.74 -4.72 -4.60
N LEU A 272 -1.05 -5.99 -4.34
CA LEU A 272 -1.84 -6.38 -3.18
C LEU A 272 -0.99 -6.32 -1.90
N VAL A 273 -1.54 -5.67 -0.88
CA VAL A 273 -1.04 -5.72 0.50
C VAL A 273 -2.24 -6.02 1.39
N TYR A 274 -2.15 -7.06 2.23
CA TYR A 274 -3.14 -7.24 3.29
C TYR A 274 -2.76 -6.40 4.50
N SER A 275 -3.76 -5.84 5.17
CA SER A 275 -3.62 -5.09 6.42
C SER A 275 -4.52 -5.72 7.48
N ALA A 276 -4.09 -5.70 8.73
CA ALA A 276 -4.90 -6.15 9.85
C ALA A 276 -4.79 -5.14 10.98
N HIS A 277 -5.91 -4.81 11.60
CA HIS A 277 -5.93 -4.06 12.84
C HIS A 277 -5.89 -5.02 14.03
N ASP A 278 -5.12 -4.64 15.05
CA ASP A 278 -5.01 -5.35 16.32
C ASP A 278 -4.86 -4.34 17.45
N TYR A 279 -5.66 -4.49 18.50
CA TYR A 279 -5.66 -3.59 19.64
C TYR A 279 -5.43 -4.37 20.95
N GLY A 280 -4.83 -3.68 21.93
CA GLY A 280 -4.62 -4.22 23.27
C GLY A 280 -5.83 -4.02 24.19
N PRO A 281 -5.76 -4.53 25.43
CA PRO A 281 -6.75 -4.19 26.45
C PRO A 281 -6.68 -2.68 26.79
N GLU A 282 -7.84 -2.09 27.11
CA GLU A 282 -7.94 -0.74 27.69
C GLU A 282 -7.39 -0.66 29.12
#